data_AF-A0A7C2WKN9-F1
#
_entry.id   AF-A0A7C2WKN9-F1
#
_cell.length_a   1.000
_cell.length_b   1.000
_cell.length_c   1.000
_cell.angle_alpha   90.00
_cell.angle_beta   90.00
_cell.angle_gamma   90.00
#
_symmetry.space_group_name_H-M   'P 1'
#
loop_
_entity.id
_entity.type
_entity.pdbx_description
1 polymer ?
#
loop_
_entity_poly.entity_id
_entity_poly.type
_entity_poly.pdbx_seq_one_letter_code
_entity_poly.pdbx_strand_id
1 'polypeptide(L)'
;MKPQELKGRLLEVIAYAKKRNERVICLYGECFPGISELCRLHGAIKVPGHYCYEMLLGAELFQQLINDTAGTYFLEKELILNFEEYCMNPLELYDQEMRKYCFEHYRRLLYVRQPEDPDLIFQAGKLAEFLNLSLEIRDVNYSELEKKLIELI
;
A
#
# COMPACT_ATOMS: atom_id res chain seq x y z
N MET A 1 -3.47 -2.94 -11.60
CA MET A 1 -2.74 -4.22 -11.87
C MET A 1 -3.12 -5.20 -10.79
N LYS A 2 -3.42 -6.46 -11.09
CA LYS A 2 -3.81 -7.42 -10.03
C LYS A 2 -2.60 -7.79 -9.17
N PRO A 3 -2.74 -7.95 -7.84
CA PRO A 3 -1.61 -8.29 -6.96
C PRO A 3 -0.84 -9.54 -7.40
N GLN A 4 -1.53 -10.54 -7.94
CA GLN A 4 -0.96 -11.80 -8.41
C GLN A 4 0.00 -11.63 -9.61
N GLU A 5 -0.15 -10.56 -10.39
CA GLU A 5 0.69 -10.26 -11.55
C GLU A 5 2.01 -9.55 -11.18
N LEU A 6 2.06 -8.95 -9.98
CA LEU A 6 3.16 -8.06 -9.57
C LEU A 6 4.54 -8.74 -9.67
N LYS A 7 4.65 -10.00 -9.22
CA LYS A 7 5.90 -10.76 -9.28
C LYS A 7 6.41 -10.93 -10.72
N GLY A 8 5.52 -11.29 -11.64
CA GLY A 8 5.87 -11.45 -13.05
C GLY A 8 6.32 -10.14 -13.69
N ARG A 9 5.55 -9.07 -13.47
CA ARG A 9 5.90 -7.74 -13.99
C ARG A 9 7.20 -7.20 -13.43
N LEU A 10 7.47 -7.42 -12.14
CA LEU A 10 8.73 -7.00 -11.53
C LEU A 10 9.94 -7.69 -12.20
N LEU A 11 9.84 -8.99 -12.47
CA LEU A 11 10.88 -9.73 -13.19
C LEU A 11 11.08 -9.20 -14.62
N GLU A 12 10.00 -8.90 -15.33
CA GLU A 12 10.05 -8.33 -16.68
C GLU A 12 10.74 -6.96 -16.69
N VAL A 13 10.37 -6.06 -15.77
CA VAL A 13 10.98 -4.74 -15.62
C VAL A 13 12.46 -4.86 -15.31
N ILE A 14 12.85 -5.74 -14.38
CA ILE A 14 14.26 -5.95 -14.03
C ILE A 14 15.05 -6.49 -15.24
N ALA A 15 14.51 -7.46 -15.96
CA ALA A 15 15.15 -8.00 -17.16
C ALA A 15 15.33 -6.95 -18.25
N TYR A 16 14.34 -6.07 -18.44
CA TYR A 16 14.39 -4.98 -19.42
C TYR A 16 15.43 -3.92 -19.04
N ALA A 17 15.43 -3.44 -17.80
CA ALA A 17 16.42 -2.49 -17.30
C ALA A 17 17.84 -3.05 -17.40
N LYS A 18 18.03 -4.35 -17.11
CA LYS A 18 19.32 -5.03 -17.26
C LYS A 18 19.84 -5.00 -18.70
N LYS A 19 18.97 -5.19 -19.70
CA LYS A 19 19.35 -5.07 -21.13
C LYS A 19 19.81 -3.66 -21.50
N ARG A 20 19.36 -2.65 -20.75
CA ARG A 20 19.67 -1.23 -20.95
C ARG A 20 20.78 -0.70 -20.03
N ASN A 21 21.35 -1.58 -19.20
CA ASN A 21 22.34 -1.23 -18.19
C ASN A 21 21.84 -0.16 -17.20
N GLU A 22 20.54 -0.19 -16.90
CA GLU A 22 19.87 0.71 -15.97
C GLU A 22 19.77 0.06 -14.58
N ARG A 23 19.91 0.88 -13.52
CA ARG A 23 19.70 0.44 -12.14
C ARG A 23 18.20 0.38 -11.86
N VAL A 24 17.75 -0.65 -11.16
CA VAL A 24 16.35 -0.79 -10.73
C VAL A 24 16.25 -0.55 -9.23
N ILE A 25 15.38 0.39 -8.85
CA ILE A 25 14.96 0.60 -7.47
C ILE A 25 13.50 0.15 -7.33
N CYS A 26 13.22 -0.73 -6.39
CA CYS A 26 11.91 -1.30 -6.12
C CYS A 26 11.24 -0.57 -4.95
N LEU A 27 10.09 0.07 -5.23
CA LEU A 27 9.29 0.86 -4.31
C LEU A 27 8.08 0.11 -3.74
N TYR A 28 8.15 -1.23 -3.70
CA TYR A 28 7.11 -2.05 -3.08
C TYR A 28 7.53 -2.45 -1.68
N GLY A 29 6.58 -2.48 -0.75
CA GLY A 29 6.71 -3.13 0.55
C GLY A 29 6.78 -4.66 0.40
N GLU A 30 6.33 -5.40 1.41
CA GLU A 30 6.18 -6.86 1.35
C GLU A 30 4.87 -7.26 0.62
N CYS A 31 4.66 -6.72 -0.58
CA CYS A 31 3.42 -6.90 -1.35
C CYS A 31 3.21 -8.33 -1.87
N PHE A 32 4.24 -9.17 -1.87
CA PHE A 32 4.13 -10.62 -2.05
C PHE A 32 5.27 -11.34 -1.30
N PRO A 33 5.06 -12.60 -0.86
CA PRO A 33 6.08 -13.34 -0.14
C PRO A 33 7.39 -13.47 -0.93
N GLY A 34 8.50 -13.05 -0.31
CA GLY A 34 9.85 -13.20 -0.87
C GLY A 34 10.24 -12.12 -1.89
N ILE A 35 9.51 -10.99 -1.96
CA ILE A 35 9.87 -9.88 -2.84
C ILE A 35 11.29 -9.35 -2.58
N SER A 36 11.68 -9.21 -1.31
CA SER A 36 13.01 -8.74 -0.92
C SER A 36 14.13 -9.66 -1.45
N GLU A 37 13.92 -10.98 -1.34
CA GLU A 37 14.85 -11.98 -1.86
C GLU A 37 14.89 -11.98 -3.41
N LEU A 38 13.74 -11.83 -4.05
CA LEU A 38 13.65 -11.69 -5.51
C LEU A 38 14.41 -10.47 -6.01
N CYS A 39 14.24 -9.30 -5.38
CA CYS A 39 14.99 -8.10 -5.74
C CYS A 39 16.50 -8.35 -5.63
N ARG A 40 16.95 -8.93 -4.52
CA ARG A 40 18.37 -9.26 -4.28
C ARG A 40 18.93 -10.20 -5.34
N LEU A 41 18.24 -11.30 -5.65
CA LEU A 41 18.67 -12.30 -6.64
C LEU A 41 18.79 -11.72 -8.06
N HIS A 42 17.95 -10.75 -8.39
CA HIS A 42 17.90 -10.15 -9.72
C HIS A 42 18.63 -8.80 -9.84
N GLY A 43 19.30 -8.34 -8.78
CA GLY A 43 20.12 -7.13 -8.78
C GLY A 43 19.32 -5.82 -8.70
N ALA A 44 18.08 -5.87 -8.22
CA ALA A 44 17.28 -4.69 -7.90
C ALA A 44 17.49 -4.26 -6.44
N ILE A 45 17.52 -2.96 -6.21
CA ILE A 45 17.63 -2.38 -4.87
C ILE A 45 16.22 -2.13 -4.34
N LYS A 46 15.81 -2.77 -3.25
CA LYS A 46 14.50 -2.52 -2.63
C LYS A 46 14.63 -1.39 -1.60
N VAL A 47 13.69 -0.44 -1.62
CA VAL A 47 13.58 0.57 -0.57
C VAL A 47 13.15 -0.09 0.74
N PRO A 48 13.77 0.27 1.89
CA PRO A 48 13.36 -0.24 3.18
C PRO A 48 11.92 0.21 3.51
N GLY A 49 11.16 -0.69 4.14
CA GLY A 49 9.76 -0.46 4.48
C GLY A 49 8.93 -1.72 4.25
N HIS A 50 8.04 -2.02 5.20
CA HIS A 50 7.19 -3.21 5.15
C HIS A 50 5.93 -2.95 4.34
N TYR A 51 5.39 -1.73 4.44
CA TYR A 51 4.18 -1.32 3.71
C TYR A 51 4.48 -0.17 2.73
N CYS A 52 3.80 -0.13 1.58
CA CYS A 52 3.98 0.96 0.61
C CYS A 52 3.60 2.32 1.20
N TYR A 53 2.46 2.38 1.89
CA TYR A 53 2.03 3.58 2.60
C TYR A 53 2.99 4.03 3.70
N GLU A 54 3.76 3.13 4.33
CA GLU A 54 4.80 3.51 5.31
C GLU A 54 5.93 4.28 4.61
N MET A 55 6.31 3.87 3.40
CA MET A 55 7.33 4.57 2.61
C MET A 55 6.88 5.98 2.18
N LEU A 56 5.58 6.16 1.96
CA LEU A 56 4.97 7.45 1.63
C LEU A 56 4.82 8.36 2.85
N LEU A 57 4.37 7.81 3.98
CA LEU A 57 4.17 8.54 5.22
C LEU A 57 5.48 8.89 5.93
N GLY A 58 6.52 8.09 5.73
CA GLY A 58 7.72 8.08 6.56
C GLY A 58 7.52 7.28 7.84
N ALA A 59 8.60 6.66 8.32
CA ALA A 59 8.57 5.74 9.45
C ALA A 59 8.06 6.40 10.75
N GLU A 60 8.45 7.64 11.03
CA GLU A 60 8.06 8.34 12.26
C GLU A 60 6.54 8.58 12.31
N LEU A 61 5.96 9.16 11.26
CA LEU A 61 4.53 9.41 11.19
C LEU A 61 3.74 8.10 11.16
N PHE A 62 4.22 7.09 10.42
CA PHE A 62 3.59 5.78 10.42
C PHE A 62 3.52 5.18 11.84
N GLN A 63 4.62 5.23 12.60
CA GLN A 63 4.67 4.77 13.99
C GLN A 63 3.71 5.55 14.90
N GLN A 64 3.63 6.88 14.75
CA GLN A 64 2.66 7.69 15.49
C GLN A 64 1.23 7.26 15.19
N LEU A 65 0.86 7.09 13.92
CA LEU A 65 -0.49 6.71 13.51
C LEU A 65 -0.92 5.34 14.08
N ILE A 66 -0.04 4.34 14.03
CA ILE A 66 -0.36 3.01 14.59
C ILE A 66 -0.39 3.00 16.11
N ASN A 67 0.40 3.85 16.78
CA ASN A 67 0.38 3.97 18.24
C ASN A 67 -0.86 4.71 18.74
N ASP A 68 -1.26 5.78 18.04
CA ASP A 68 -2.45 6.57 18.37
C ASP A 68 -3.74 5.76 18.17
N THR A 69 -3.78 4.91 17.15
CA THR A 69 -4.93 4.04 16.89
C THR A 69 -4.45 2.73 16.28
N ALA A 70 -4.18 1.73 17.13
CA ALA A 70 -3.74 0.40 16.70
C ALA A 70 -4.69 -0.24 15.66
N GLY A 71 -6.00 0.03 15.79
CA GLY A 71 -7.03 -0.40 14.83
C GLY A 71 -7.13 0.51 13.59
N THR A 72 -6.02 0.84 12.94
CA THR A 72 -6.03 1.64 11.69
C THR A 72 -5.93 0.75 10.46
N TYR A 73 -6.92 0.85 9.58
CA TYR A 73 -6.96 0.21 8.27
C TYR A 73 -6.50 1.21 7.20
N PHE A 74 -5.32 0.98 6.63
CA PHE A 74 -4.72 1.90 5.66
C PHE A 74 -5.21 1.61 4.25
N LEU A 75 -5.55 2.66 3.51
CA LEU A 75 -5.93 2.61 2.11
C LEU A 75 -5.06 3.51 1.26
N GLU A 76 -4.77 3.05 0.05
CA GLU A 76 -4.22 3.83 -1.07
C GLU A 76 -5.19 3.71 -2.26
N LYS A 77 -5.04 4.56 -3.28
CA LYS A 77 -5.90 4.62 -4.48
C LYS A 77 -6.26 3.24 -5.06
N GLU A 78 -5.27 2.38 -5.30
CA GLU A 78 -5.53 1.07 -5.93
C GLU A 78 -6.45 0.19 -5.07
N LEU A 79 -6.33 0.24 -3.75
CA LEU A 79 -7.17 -0.56 -2.86
C LEU A 79 -8.59 0.03 -2.75
N ILE A 80 -8.74 1.35 -2.81
CA ILE A 80 -10.06 2.01 -2.86
C ILE A 80 -10.79 1.61 -4.14
N LEU A 81 -10.13 1.72 -5.29
CA LEU A 81 -10.73 1.48 -6.60
C LEU A 81 -11.10 0.00 -6.83
N ASN A 82 -10.35 -0.92 -6.23
CA ASN A 82 -10.53 -2.35 -6.41
C ASN A 82 -10.97 -3.07 -5.14
N PHE A 83 -11.54 -2.35 -4.15
CA PHE A 83 -11.91 -2.92 -2.86
C PHE A 83 -12.86 -4.12 -3.01
N GLU A 84 -13.76 -4.06 -4.00
CA GLU A 84 -14.69 -5.15 -4.27
C GLU A 84 -13.97 -6.44 -4.66
N GLU A 85 -13.04 -6.37 -5.62
CA GLU A 85 -12.29 -7.52 -6.11
C GLU A 85 -11.27 -8.03 -5.08
N TYR A 86 -10.59 -7.13 -4.36
CA TYR A 86 -9.46 -7.49 -3.50
C TYR A 86 -9.86 -7.83 -2.06
N CYS A 87 -10.96 -7.27 -1.56
CA CYS A 87 -11.39 -7.43 -0.17
C CYS A 87 -12.82 -7.95 -0.06
N MET A 88 -13.80 -7.30 -0.71
CA MET A 88 -15.22 -7.59 -0.48
C MET A 88 -15.59 -9.01 -0.90
N ASN A 89 -15.26 -9.42 -2.12
CA ASN A 89 -15.62 -10.73 -2.64
C ASN A 89 -14.81 -11.86 -1.98
N PRO A 90 -13.47 -11.77 -1.84
CA PRO A 90 -12.68 -12.87 -1.25
C PRO A 90 -12.93 -13.10 0.25
N LEU A 91 -13.31 -12.04 0.98
CA LEU A 91 -13.61 -12.11 2.42
C LEU A 91 -15.12 -12.15 2.72
N GLU A 92 -15.95 -12.18 1.68
CA GLU A 92 -17.42 -12.21 1.78
C GLU A 92 -18.00 -11.09 2.66
N LEU A 93 -17.46 -9.87 2.56
CA LEU A 93 -17.80 -8.75 3.47
C LEU A 93 -19.26 -8.26 3.32
N TYR A 94 -19.98 -8.71 2.29
CA TYR A 94 -21.42 -8.50 2.17
C TYR A 94 -22.17 -9.17 3.32
N ASP A 95 -21.64 -10.29 3.85
CA ASP A 95 -22.12 -10.90 5.08
C ASP A 95 -21.71 -10.06 6.31
N GLN A 96 -22.67 -9.77 7.18
CA GLN A 96 -22.45 -8.89 8.33
C GLN A 96 -21.57 -9.53 9.40
N GLU A 97 -21.66 -10.85 9.60
CA GLU A 97 -20.82 -11.57 10.56
C GLU A 97 -19.37 -11.60 10.07
N MET A 98 -19.15 -11.88 8.78
CA MET A 98 -17.81 -11.83 8.16
C MET A 98 -17.20 -10.44 8.26
N ARG A 99 -17.97 -9.40 7.95
CA ARG A 99 -17.50 -8.02 8.07
C ARG A 99 -17.14 -7.67 9.50
N LYS A 100 -17.97 -8.06 10.47
CA LYS A 100 -17.68 -7.85 11.89
C LYS A 100 -16.42 -8.61 12.30
N TYR A 101 -16.31 -9.89 11.96
CA TYR A 101 -15.14 -10.70 12.28
C TYR A 101 -13.84 -10.10 11.73
N CYS A 102 -13.85 -9.63 10.48
CA CYS A 102 -12.68 -9.02 9.85
C CYS A 102 -12.33 -7.64 10.44
N PHE A 103 -13.33 -6.84 10.84
CA PHE A 103 -13.14 -5.42 11.15
C PHE A 103 -13.42 -5.01 12.61
N GLU A 104 -13.81 -5.91 13.52
CA GLU A 104 -14.22 -5.55 14.90
C GLU A 104 -13.14 -4.90 15.76
N HIS A 105 -11.87 -5.13 15.42
CA HIS A 105 -10.71 -4.52 16.08
C HIS A 105 -10.22 -3.24 15.39
N TYR A 106 -10.75 -2.93 14.21
CA TYR A 106 -10.48 -1.67 13.54
C TYR A 106 -11.42 -0.58 14.07
N ARG A 107 -10.92 0.66 14.02
CA ARG A 107 -11.60 1.87 14.48
C ARG A 107 -11.55 2.97 13.43
N ARG A 108 -10.45 3.03 12.69
CA ARG A 108 -10.16 4.07 11.70
C ARG A 108 -9.81 3.45 10.36
N LEU A 109 -10.35 4.02 9.30
CA LEU A 109 -9.87 3.87 7.93
C LEU A 109 -9.05 5.12 7.61
N LEU A 110 -7.78 4.95 7.24
CA LEU A 110 -6.90 6.06 6.88
C LEU A 110 -6.55 5.97 5.39
N TYR A 111 -7.06 6.91 4.61
CA TYR A 111 -6.70 7.07 3.21
C TYR A 111 -5.41 7.91 3.10
N VAL A 112 -4.32 7.26 2.67
CA VAL A 112 -3.05 7.91 2.31
C VAL A 112 -3.17 8.42 0.88
N ARG A 113 -3.51 9.70 0.72
CA ARG A 113 -3.79 10.34 -0.58
C ARG A 113 -2.51 10.89 -1.19
N GLN A 114 -2.14 10.36 -2.36
CA GLN A 114 -0.97 10.83 -3.12
C GLN A 114 -1.32 12.03 -3.99
N PRO A 115 -0.34 12.87 -4.38
CA PRO A 115 -0.59 14.10 -5.15
C PRO A 115 -1.30 13.89 -6.49
N GLU A 116 -1.08 12.75 -7.15
CA GLU A 116 -1.68 12.42 -8.46
C GLU A 116 -2.96 11.57 -8.36
N ASP A 117 -3.45 11.33 -7.14
CA ASP A 117 -4.69 10.59 -6.96
C ASP A 117 -5.87 11.42 -7.47
N PRO A 118 -6.83 10.79 -8.18
CA PRO A 118 -8.11 11.45 -8.45
C PRO A 118 -8.85 11.71 -7.13
N ASP A 119 -9.88 12.54 -7.16
CA ASP A 119 -10.73 12.73 -5.98
C ASP A 119 -11.49 11.43 -5.65
N LEU A 120 -11.03 10.75 -4.60
CA LEU A 120 -11.59 9.51 -4.07
C LEU A 120 -12.19 9.69 -2.67
N ILE A 121 -12.37 10.93 -2.22
CA ILE A 121 -12.89 11.23 -0.87
C ILE A 121 -14.27 10.57 -0.67
N PHE A 122 -15.15 10.69 -1.67
CA PHE A 122 -16.49 10.12 -1.60
C PHE A 122 -16.46 8.58 -1.51
N GLN A 123 -15.63 7.93 -2.32
CA GLN A 123 -15.46 6.48 -2.33
C GLN A 123 -14.87 5.98 -1.01
N ALA A 124 -13.84 6.65 -0.49
CA ALA A 124 -13.27 6.34 0.82
C ALA A 124 -14.31 6.49 1.94
N GLY A 125 -15.17 7.51 1.86
CA GLY A 125 -16.31 7.70 2.77
C GLY A 125 -17.30 6.54 2.72
N LYS A 126 -17.64 6.06 1.52
CA LYS A 126 -18.52 4.89 1.36
C LYS A 126 -17.92 3.62 1.91
N LEU A 127 -16.62 3.41 1.74
CA LEU A 127 -15.93 2.27 2.34
C LEU A 127 -15.89 2.35 3.86
N ALA A 128 -15.60 3.53 4.42
CA ALA A 128 -15.60 3.74 5.87
C ALA A 128 -16.98 3.51 6.49
N GLU A 129 -18.05 4.03 5.86
CA GLU A 129 -19.44 3.78 6.24
C GLU A 129 -19.78 2.28 6.20
N PHE A 130 -19.45 1.61 5.09
CA PHE A 130 -19.70 0.17 4.91
C PHE A 130 -19.00 -0.69 5.96
N LEU A 131 -17.75 -0.36 6.30
CA LEU A 131 -16.92 -1.07 7.28
C LEU A 131 -17.17 -0.62 8.73
N ASN A 132 -18.00 0.40 8.95
CA ASN A 132 -18.26 1.02 10.25
C ASN A 132 -16.99 1.54 10.94
N LEU A 133 -16.16 2.28 10.19
CA LEU A 133 -14.91 2.90 10.65
C LEU A 133 -14.98 4.43 10.51
N SER A 134 -14.25 5.17 11.35
CA SER A 134 -14.05 6.60 11.10
C SER A 134 -13.13 6.79 9.89
N LEU A 135 -13.44 7.76 9.02
CA LEU A 135 -12.57 8.11 7.91
C LEU A 135 -11.58 9.21 8.34
N GLU A 136 -10.29 8.97 8.10
CA GLU A 136 -9.25 9.98 8.09
C GLU A 136 -8.61 10.02 6.71
N ILE A 137 -8.32 11.22 6.22
CA ILE A 137 -7.61 11.41 4.95
C ILE A 137 -6.31 12.14 5.26
N ARG A 138 -5.20 11.55 4.81
CA ARG A 138 -3.87 12.08 5.02
C ARG A 138 -3.21 12.33 3.67
N ASP A 139 -3.02 13.61 3.36
CA ASP A 139 -2.23 14.01 2.22
C ASP A 139 -0.76 13.71 2.46
N VAL A 140 -0.14 13.03 1.51
CA VAL A 140 1.30 12.80 1.47
C VAL A 140 1.90 13.50 0.26
N ASN A 141 3.18 13.79 0.38
CA ASN A 141 4.04 14.16 -0.73
C ASN A 141 5.15 13.12 -0.84
N TYR A 142 5.98 13.22 -1.89
CA TYR A 142 7.07 12.27 -2.09
C TYR A 142 8.35 12.63 -1.34
N SER A 143 8.35 13.61 -0.43
CA SER A 143 9.58 14.06 0.22
C SER A 143 10.24 12.97 1.07
N GLU A 144 9.48 12.13 1.77
CA GLU A 144 10.05 10.99 2.52
C GLU A 144 10.64 9.94 1.59
N LEU A 145 9.95 9.67 0.48
CA LEU A 145 10.41 8.75 -0.55
C LEU A 145 11.67 9.27 -1.25
N GLU A 146 11.72 10.55 -1.61
CA GLU A 146 12.87 11.21 -2.21
C GLU A 146 14.11 11.12 -1.32
N LYS A 147 13.98 11.41 -0.02
CA LYS A 147 15.07 11.26 0.96
C LYS A 147 15.62 9.83 0.94
N LYS A 148 14.73 8.83 0.96
CA LYS A 148 15.13 7.40 0.93
C LYS A 148 15.77 7.00 -0.40
N LEU A 149 15.30 7.55 -1.52
CA LEU A 149 15.91 7.30 -2.82
C LEU A 149 17.30 7.90 -2.93
N ILE A 150 17.52 9.11 -2.40
CA ILE A 150 18.83 9.77 -2.37
C ILE A 150 19.86 8.95 -1.56
N GLU A 151 19.44 8.32 -0.46
CA GLU A 151 20.31 7.43 0.34
C GLU A 151 20.76 6.16 -0.42
N LEU A 152 20.08 5.79 -1.52
CA LEU A 152 20.30 4.55 -2.27
C LEU A 152 21.05 4.73 -3.60
N ILE A 153 21.29 5.98 -4.02
CA ILE A 153 21.97 6.31 -5.29
C ILE A 153 23.45 6.57 -5.10
#